data_AF-A0A524AWI5-F1
#
_entry.id   AF-A0A524AWI5-F1
#
_cell.length_a   1.000
_cell.length_b   1.000
_cell.length_c   1.000
_cell.angle_alpha   90.00
_cell.angle_beta   90.00
_cell.angle_gamma   90.00
#
_symmetry.space_group_name_H-M   'P 1'
#
loop_
_entity.id
_entity.type
_entity.pdbx_description
1 polymer ?
#
loop_
_entity_poly.entity_id
_entity_poly.type
_entity_poly.pdbx_seq_one_letter_code
_entity_poly.pdbx_strand_id
1 'polypeptide(L)'
;MLNRAFNITKINIMLGLIVVILSFYTIIWHHQNYLLYKQSQVVQKQNQQIMAMRKQLLSEHSEKISGAEIKKKALNVLQMKSVSPNKIKAVLL
;
A
#
# COMPACT_ATOMS: atom_id res chain seq x y z
N MET A 1 -7.59 25.17 -59.95
CA MET A 1 -8.16 23.95 -59.31
C MET A 1 -7.09 22.91 -58.94
N LEU A 2 -6.03 22.72 -59.76
CA LEU A 2 -4.96 21.73 -59.53
C LEU A 2 -4.22 21.87 -58.17
N ASN A 3 -3.86 23.10 -57.77
CA ASN A 3 -3.20 23.35 -56.48
C ASN A 3 -4.05 22.94 -55.26
N ARG A 4 -5.38 23.03 -55.36
CA ARG A 4 -6.29 22.64 -54.27
C ARG A 4 -6.29 21.13 -54.07
N ALA A 5 -6.34 20.37 -55.18
CA ALA A 5 -6.28 18.92 -55.14
C ALA A 5 -4.94 18.43 -54.57
N PHE A 6 -3.82 19.02 -55.00
CA PHE A 6 -2.49 18.67 -54.51
C PHE A 6 -2.30 18.95 -53.01
N ASN A 7 -2.85 20.06 -52.51
CA ASN A 7 -2.82 20.38 -51.08
C ASN A 7 -3.65 19.38 -50.25
N ILE A 8 -4.82 18.96 -50.74
CA ILE A 8 -5.65 17.94 -50.08
C ILE A 8 -4.90 16.60 -50.00
N THR A 9 -4.24 16.17 -51.09
CA THR A 9 -3.45 14.93 -51.08
C THR A 9 -2.31 14.97 -50.06
N LYS A 10 -1.60 16.10 -49.96
CA LYS A 10 -0.54 16.27 -48.94
C LYS A 10 -1.07 16.16 -47.52
N ILE A 11 -2.20 16.81 -47.24
CA ILE A 11 -2.85 16.76 -45.92
C ILE A 11 -3.25 15.33 -45.58
N ASN A 12 -3.84 14.59 -46.52
CA ASN A 12 -4.25 13.21 -46.29
C ASN A 12 -3.06 12.28 -45.99
N ILE A 13 -1.94 12.44 -46.70
CA ILE A 13 -0.71 11.67 -46.43
C ILE A 13 -0.16 12.01 -45.04
N MET A 14 -0.12 13.30 -44.68
CA MET A 14 0.33 13.75 -43.37
C MET A 14 -0.55 13.17 -42.25
N LEU A 15 -1.88 13.22 -42.41
CA LEU A 15 -2.83 12.63 -41.46
C LEU A 15 -2.64 11.12 -41.34
N GLY A 16 -2.44 10.42 -42.46
CA GLY A 16 -2.15 8.98 -42.44
C GLY A 16 -0.89 8.64 -41.64
N LEU A 17 0.19 9.39 -41.83
CA LEU A 17 1.42 9.22 -41.07
C LEU A 17 1.23 9.48 -39.58
N ILE A 18 0.47 10.52 -39.22
CA ILE A 18 0.14 10.83 -37.82
C ILE A 18 -0.63 9.67 -37.19
N VAL A 19 -1.62 9.10 -37.88
CA VAL A 19 -2.41 7.97 -37.38
C VAL A 19 -1.52 6.75 -37.12
N VAL A 20 -0.59 6.44 -38.03
CA VAL A 20 0.35 5.33 -37.85
C VAL A 20 1.24 5.55 -36.62
N ILE A 21 1.81 6.76 -36.46
CA ILE A 21 2.64 7.10 -35.31
C ILE A 21 1.85 6.99 -33.99
N LEU A 22 0.63 7.54 -33.95
CA LEU A 22 -0.24 7.48 -32.77
C LEU A 22 -0.63 6.04 -32.42
N SER A 23 -0.81 5.17 -33.42
CA SER A 23 -1.09 3.76 -33.21
C SER A 23 0.06 3.07 -32.45
N PHE A 24 1.30 3.26 -32.91
CA PHE A 24 2.47 2.74 -32.21
C PHE A 24 2.61 3.31 -30.80
N TYR A 25 2.38 4.62 -30.64
CA TYR A 25 2.43 5.27 -29.33
C TYR A 25 1.40 4.67 -28.37
N THR A 26 0.20 4.38 -28.85
CA THR A 26 -0.87 3.77 -28.04
C THR A 26 -0.47 2.38 -27.54
N ILE A 27 0.15 1.56 -28.38
CA ILE A 27 0.62 0.22 -28.00
C ILE A 27 1.71 0.32 -26.91
N ILE A 28 2.70 1.19 -27.11
CA ILE A 28 3.79 1.41 -26.14
C ILE A 28 3.22 1.93 -24.83
N TRP A 29 2.35 2.94 -24.89
CA TRP A 29 1.69 3.53 -23.74
C TRP A 29 0.90 2.48 -22.95
N HIS A 30 0.12 1.64 -23.62
CA HIS A 30 -0.65 0.59 -22.98
C HIS A 30 0.26 -0.42 -22.27
N HIS A 31 1.34 -0.83 -22.93
CA HIS A 31 2.32 -1.76 -22.34
C HIS A 31 3.00 -1.16 -21.11
N GLN A 32 3.46 0.09 -21.18
CA GLN A 32 4.09 0.78 -20.05
C GLN A 32 3.13 0.94 -18.87
N ASN A 33 1.87 1.31 -19.12
CA ASN A 33 0.85 1.40 -18.08
C ASN A 33 0.56 0.05 -17.43
N TYR A 34 0.50 -1.02 -18.21
CA TYR A 34 0.32 -2.36 -17.67
C TYR A 34 1.46 -2.77 -16.72
N LEU A 35 2.72 -2.49 -17.11
CA LEU A 35 3.88 -2.77 -16.27
C LEU A 35 3.85 -1.92 -14.99
N LEU A 36 3.56 -0.62 -15.12
CA LEU A 36 3.44 0.30 -13.99
C LEU A 36 2.35 -0.14 -13.02
N TYR A 37 1.18 -0.55 -13.53
CA TYR A 37 0.06 -1.03 -12.71
C TYR A 37 0.45 -2.27 -11.91
N LYS A 38 1.11 -3.25 -12.56
CA LYS A 38 1.60 -4.44 -11.86
C LYS A 38 2.58 -4.09 -10.74
N GLN A 39 3.52 -3.19 -11.00
CA GLN A 39 4.49 -2.76 -9.99
C GLN A 39 3.79 -2.03 -8.83
N SER A 40 2.84 -1.14 -9.14
CA SER A 40 2.04 -0.43 -8.14
C SER A 40 1.27 -1.39 -7.23
N GLN A 41 0.67 -2.45 -7.79
CA GLN A 41 -0.07 -3.45 -7.01
C GLN A 41 0.84 -4.23 -6.05
N VAL A 42 2.06 -4.58 -6.47
CA VAL A 42 3.03 -5.26 -5.59
C VAL A 42 3.43 -4.35 -4.43
N VAL A 43 3.78 -3.10 -4.71
CA VAL A 43 4.16 -2.11 -3.69
C VAL A 43 2.99 -1.81 -2.75
N GLN A 44 1.77 -1.68 -3.28
CA GLN A 44 0.58 -1.43 -2.47
C GLN A 44 0.31 -2.60 -1.51
N LYS A 45 0.42 -3.85 -1.98
CA LYS A 45 0.25 -5.03 -1.13
C LYS A 45 1.31 -5.10 -0.03
N GLN A 46 2.57 -4.81 -0.35
CA GLN A 46 3.65 -4.75 0.64
C GLN A 46 3.40 -3.65 1.68
N ASN A 47 2.98 -2.46 1.24
CA ASN A 47 2.65 -1.35 2.14
C ASN A 47 1.48 -1.70 3.07
N GLN A 48 0.44 -2.38 2.57
CA GLN A 48 -0.67 -2.85 3.39
C GLN A 48 -0.21 -3.85 4.45
N GLN A 49 0.67 -4.80 4.09
CA GLN A 49 1.23 -5.76 5.04
C GLN A 49 2.08 -5.06 6.12
N ILE A 50 2.96 -4.15 5.73
CA ILE A 50 3.80 -3.37 6.66
C ILE A 50 2.92 -2.53 7.59
N MET A 51 1.88 -1.89 7.06
CA MET A 51 0.95 -1.10 7.86
C MET A 51 0.18 -1.96 8.87
N ALA A 52 -0.29 -3.14 8.46
CA ALA A 52 -0.96 -4.08 9.36
C ALA A 52 -0.04 -4.52 10.49
N MET A 53 1.20 -4.92 10.16
CA MET A 53 2.21 -5.30 11.15
C MET A 53 2.53 -4.14 12.11
N ARG A 54 2.69 -2.92 11.59
CA ARG A 54 2.93 -1.72 12.40
C ARG A 54 1.78 -1.47 13.38
N LYS A 55 0.53 -1.58 12.92
CA LYS A 55 -0.65 -1.43 13.79
C LYS A 55 -0.68 -2.51 14.88
N GLN A 56 -0.37 -3.75 14.53
CA GLN A 56 -0.29 -4.84 15.50
C GLN A 56 0.78 -4.58 16.55
N LEU A 57 2.01 -4.21 16.15
CA LEU A 57 3.10 -3.91 17.08
C LEU A 57 2.76 -2.75 18.02
N LEU A 58 2.12 -1.69 17.50
CA LEU A 58 1.66 -0.57 18.32
C LEU A 58 0.60 -1.02 19.34
N SER A 59 -0.33 -1.89 18.93
CA SER A 59 -1.34 -2.47 19.82
C SER A 59 -0.70 -3.30 20.92
N GLU A 60 0.21 -4.23 20.59
CA GLU A 60 0.91 -5.07 21.55
C GLU A 60 1.76 -4.24 22.53
N HIS A 61 2.41 -3.19 22.03
CA HIS A 61 3.18 -2.28 22.86
C HIS A 61 2.29 -1.51 23.84
N SER A 62 1.16 -0.99 23.35
CA SER A 62 0.16 -0.30 24.17
C SER A 62 -0.43 -1.22 25.24
N GLU A 63 -0.72 -2.47 24.90
CA GLU A 63 -1.23 -3.46 25.85
C GLU A 63 -0.21 -3.78 26.95
N LYS A 64 1.08 -3.94 26.59
CA LYS A 64 2.16 -4.14 27.57
C LYS A 64 2.33 -2.95 28.51
N ILE A 65 2.28 -1.72 27.99
CA ILE A 65 2.36 -0.50 28.80
C ILE A 65 1.15 -0.40 29.72
N SER A 66 -0.05 -0.59 29.19
CA SER A 66 -1.29 -0.56 29.97
C SER A 66 -1.28 -1.62 31.07
N GLY A 67 -0.87 -2.86 30.78
CA GLY A 67 -0.72 -3.92 31.77
C GLY A 67 0.30 -3.58 32.86
N ALA A 68 1.42 -2.96 32.50
CA ALA A 68 2.41 -2.49 33.47
C ALA A 68 1.85 -1.35 34.36
N GLU A 69 1.09 -0.43 33.77
CA GLU A 69 0.45 0.68 34.49
C GLU A 69 -0.65 0.18 35.44
N ILE A 70 -1.49 -0.76 34.99
CA ILE A 70 -2.50 -1.42 35.82
C ILE A 70 -1.83 -2.14 37.00
N LYS A 71 -0.76 -2.91 36.74
CA LYS A 71 0.01 -3.58 37.81
C LYS A 71 0.58 -2.56 38.80
N LYS A 72 1.15 -1.46 38.31
CA LYS A 72 1.67 -0.38 39.15
C LYS A 72 0.58 0.25 40.00
N LYS A 73 -0.61 0.51 39.45
CA LYS A 73 -1.76 1.05 40.18
C LYS A 73 -2.28 0.07 41.23
N ALA A 74 -2.37 -1.22 40.89
CA ALA A 74 -2.81 -2.27 41.83
C ALA A 74 -1.88 -2.41 43.04
N LEU A 75 -0.56 -2.37 42.83
CA LEU A 75 0.43 -2.47 43.90
C LEU A 75 0.54 -1.19 44.72
N ASN A 76 0.61 -0.03 44.07
CA ASN A 76 0.98 1.23 44.75
C ASN A 76 -0.22 2.03 45.27
N VAL A 77 -1.35 2.00 44.56
CA VAL A 77 -2.55 2.76 44.94
C VAL A 77 -3.52 1.87 45.69
N LEU A 78 -3.76 0.66 45.18
CA LEU A 78 -4.72 -0.28 45.78
C LEU A 78 -4.09 -1.21 46.83
N GLN A 79 -2.77 -1.12 47.05
CA GLN A 79 -2.01 -1.91 48.03
C GLN A 79 -2.27 -3.43 47.96
N MET A 80 -2.56 -3.95 46.77
CA MET A 80 -2.81 -5.38 46.59
C MET A 80 -1.53 -6.19 46.88
N LYS A 81 -1.67 -7.33 47.57
CA LYS A 81 -0.53 -8.24 47.80
C LYS A 81 0.00 -8.78 46.47
N SER A 82 1.32 -8.68 46.29
CA SER A 82 2.00 -9.31 45.17
C SER A 82 1.78 -10.83 45.20
N VAL A 83 1.22 -11.39 44.13
CA VAL A 83 1.03 -12.84 44.00
C VAL A 83 2.37 -13.50 43.71
N SER A 84 2.72 -14.56 44.44
CA SER A 84 3.95 -15.32 44.20
C SER A 84 3.86 -16.10 42.89
N PRO A 85 4.94 -16.18 42.09
CA PRO A 85 4.93 -16.87 40.79
C PRO A 85 4.44 -18.33 40.87
N ASN A 86 4.70 -19.00 42.00
CA ASN A 86 4.29 -20.39 42.24
C ASN A 86 2.77 -20.58 42.34
N LYS A 87 2.00 -19.57 42.78
CA LYS A 87 0.52 -19.67 42.82
C LYS A 87 -0.12 -19.48 41.45
N ILE A 88 0.54 -18.78 40.53
CA ILE A 88 -0.02 -18.47 39.20
C ILE A 88 0.00 -19.71 38.30
N LYS A 89 1.05 -20.54 38.36
CA LYS A 89 1.14 -21.80 37.59
C LYS A 89 0.07 -22.83 37.97
N ALA A 90 -0.45 -22.79 39.20
CA ALA A 90 -1.43 -23.75 39.68
C ALA A 90 -2.88 -23.45 39.22
N VAL A 91 -3.14 -22.26 38.67
CA VAL A 91 -4.50 -21.82 38.26
C VAL A 91 -4.67 -21.87 36.73
N LEU A 92 -3.58 -21.98 35.97
CA LEU A 92 -3.58 -22.03 34.50
C LEU A 92 -3.42 -23.47 33.94
N LEU A 93 -3.38 -24.48 34.82
CA LEU A 93 -3.44 -25.92 34.50
C LEU A 93 -4.80 -26.46 34.93
#